data_AF-A0A0D7APD0-F1
#
_entry.id   AF-A0A0D7APD0-F1
#
_cell.length_a   1.000
_cell.length_b   1.000
_cell.length_c   1.000
_cell.angle_alpha   90.00
_cell.angle_beta   90.00
_cell.angle_gamma   90.00
#
_symmetry.space_group_name_H-M   'P 1'
#
loop_
_entity.id
_entity.type
_entity.pdbx_description
1 polymer ?
#
loop_
_entity_poly.entity_id
_entity_poly.type
_entity_poly.pdbx_seq_one_letter_code
_entity_poly.pdbx_strand_id
1 'polypeptide(L)' 'CGDVVKKPKLDQHRSRCYAGFDCIDCSTSFNTPAEYKGHTSCITEAEKYQKSMYKGPR' A
#
# COMPACT_ATOMS: atom_id res chain seq x y z
N CYS A 1 5.22 -7.60 13.40
CA CYS A 1 5.57 -8.92 12.83
C CYS A 1 6.73 -8.83 11.84
N GLY A 2 6.83 -7.80 10.98
CA GLY A 2 7.98 -7.66 10.07
C GLY A 2 8.00 -8.73 8.96
N ASP A 3 6.90 -9.46 8.80
CA ASP A 3 6.73 -10.53 7.83
C ASP A 3 6.40 -9.97 6.45
N VAL A 4 6.97 -10.59 5.42
CA VAL A 4 6.56 -10.36 4.03
C VAL A 4 5.52 -11.41 3.65
N VAL A 5 4.26 -10.99 3.60
CA VAL A 5 3.13 -11.87 3.25
C VAL A 5 2.64 -11.64 1.83
N LYS A 6 2.41 -12.73 1.10
CA LYS A 6 1.73 -12.69 -0.20
C LYS A 6 0.29 -12.22 0.01
N LYS A 7 -0.21 -11.38 -0.89
CA LYS A 7 -1.58 -10.84 -0.92
C LYS A 7 -2.71 -11.85 -0.59
N PRO A 8 -2.77 -13.06 -1.17
CA PRO A 8 -3.80 -14.05 -0.83
C PRO A 8 -3.74 -14.56 0.62
N LYS A 9 -2.58 -14.46 1.28
CA LYS A 9 -2.38 -14.87 2.69
C LYS A 9 -2.46 -13.71 3.67
N LEU A 10 -2.58 -12.48 3.18
CA LEU A 10 -2.55 -11.27 4.00
C LEU A 10 -3.78 -11.19 4.93
N ASP A 11 -4.96 -11.62 4.46
CA ASP A 11 -6.19 -11.67 5.27
C ASP A 11 -6.05 -12.62 6.48
N GLN A 12 -5.47 -13.80 6.24
CA GLN A 12 -5.14 -14.76 7.31
C GLN A 12 -4.07 -14.24 8.27
N HIS A 13 -3.10 -13.46 7.78
CA HIS A 13 -2.08 -12.87 8.64
C HIS A 13 -2.66 -11.71 9.48
N ARG A 14 -3.59 -10.93 8.93
CA ARG A 14 -4.24 -9.79 9.61
C ARG A 14 -5.01 -10.24 10.85
N SER A 15 -5.62 -11.42 10.82
CA SER A 15 -6.32 -12.00 11.99
C SER A 15 -5.38 -12.41 13.13
N ARG A 16 -4.07 -12.47 12.89
CA ARG A 16 -3.05 -12.79 13.89
C ARG A 16 -2.26 -11.56 14.34
N CYS A 17 -1.76 -10.77 13.39
CA CYS A 17 -0.87 -9.65 13.69
C CYS A 17 -1.62 -8.34 14.01
N TYR A 18 -2.88 -8.21 13.57
CA TYR A 18 -3.73 -7.03 13.72
C TYR A 18 -3.09 -5.68 13.30
N ALA A 19 -1.99 -5.71 12.57
CA ALA A 19 -1.21 -4.55 12.14
C ALA A 19 -1.65 -4.01 10.78
N GLY A 20 -1.18 -2.81 10.45
CA GLY A 20 -1.22 -2.26 9.10
C GLY A 20 -0.26 -2.99 8.16
N PHE A 21 -0.47 -2.84 6.86
CA PHE A 21 0.36 -3.44 5.82
C PHE A 21 0.90 -2.39 4.88
N ASP A 22 2.17 -2.52 4.52
CA ASP A 22 2.80 -1.65 3.53
C ASP A 22 3.00 -2.43 2.24
N CYS A 23 2.58 -1.85 1.12
CA CYS A 23 2.93 -2.37 -0.18
C CYS A 23 4.42 -2.13 -0.41
N ILE A 24 5.20 -3.19 -0.57
CA ILE A 24 6.65 -3.08 -0.82
C ILE A 24 6.93 -2.42 -2.18
N ASP A 25 6.03 -2.58 -3.14
CA ASP A 25 6.20 -2.12 -4.51
C ASP A 25 5.97 -0.61 -4.68
N CYS A 26 4.92 -0.06 -4.04
CA CYS A 26 4.61 1.37 -4.11
C CYS A 26 4.85 2.14 -2.79
N SER A 27 5.26 1.46 -1.72
CA SER A 27 5.41 2.02 -0.36
C SER A 27 4.14 2.66 0.22
N THR A 28 2.97 2.20 -0.21
CA THR A 28 1.67 2.66 0.34
C THR A 28 1.31 1.85 1.58
N SER A 29 1.01 2.54 2.67
CA SER A 29 0.51 1.95 3.91
C SER A 29 -1.01 1.78 3.87
N PHE A 30 -1.49 0.62 4.32
CA PHE A 30 -2.91 0.27 4.41
C PHE A 30 -3.25 -0.08 5.85
N ASN A 31 -4.30 0.55 6.38
CA ASN A 31 -4.72 0.33 7.77
C ASN A 31 -5.94 -0.58 7.85
N THR A 32 -6.73 -0.62 6.78
CA THR A 32 -7.98 -1.35 6.71
C THR A 32 -7.96 -2.48 5.67
N PRO A 33 -8.79 -3.53 5.85
CA PRO A 33 -8.95 -4.59 4.87
C PRO A 33 -9.45 -4.12 3.50
N ALA A 34 -10.27 -3.08 3.48
CA ALA A 34 -10.81 -2.54 2.24
C ALA A 34 -9.69 -1.96 1.34
N GLU A 35 -8.72 -1.27 1.94
CA GLU A 35 -7.63 -0.61 1.21
C GLU A 35 -6.71 -1.60 0.51
N TYR A 36 -6.16 -2.58 1.24
CA TYR A 36 -5.23 -3.54 0.65
C TYR A 36 -5.92 -4.58 -0.26
N LYS A 37 -7.22 -4.86 -0.06
CA LYS A 37 -8.01 -5.71 -0.97
C LYS A 37 -8.31 -5.02 -2.28
N GLY A 38 -8.62 -3.72 -2.24
CA GLY A 38 -8.85 -2.90 -3.42
C GLY A 38 -7.57 -2.54 -4.18
N HIS A 39 -6.42 -2.62 -3.52
CA HIS A 39 -5.13 -2.41 -4.16
C HIS A 39 -4.80 -3.58 -5.10
N THR A 40 -5.18 -3.54 -6.37
CA THR A 40 -4.85 -4.60 -7.36
C THR A 40 -3.72 -4.20 -8.30
N SER A 41 -3.51 -2.89 -8.46
CA SER A 41 -2.45 -2.29 -9.26
C SER A 41 -1.63 -1.34 -8.40
N CYS A 42 -0.31 -1.47 -8.44
CA CYS A 42 0.59 -0.48 -7.90
C CYS A 42 0.68 0.70 -8.88
N ILE A 43 0.68 1.93 -8.35
CA ILE A 43 1.01 3.09 -9.18
C ILE A 43 2.44 2.92 -9.68
N THR A 44 2.61 3.10 -10.98
CA THR A 44 3.92 2.95 -11.63
C THR A 44 4.84 4.12 -11.25
N GLU A 45 6.16 3.96 -11.37
CA GLU A 45 7.13 5.03 -11.04
C GLU A 45 6.74 6.39 -11.63
N ALA A 46 6.16 6.41 -12.83
CA ALA A 46 5.70 7.63 -13.52
C ALA A 46 4.69 8.47 -12.71
N GLU A 47 3.74 7.84 -12.02
CA GLU A 47 2.71 8.53 -11.24
C GLU A 47 3.28 9.12 -9.92
N LYS A 48 4.36 8.53 -9.40
CA LYS A 48 5.08 9.05 -8.22
C LYS A 48 5.87 10.32 -8.57
N TYR A 49 6.53 10.36 -9.73
CA TYR A 49 7.29 11.53 -10.20
C TYR A 49 6.40 12.70 -10.65
N GLN A 50 5.19 12.44 -11.14
CA GLN A 50 4.29 13.51 -11.60
C GLN A 50 3.61 14.31 -10.47
N LYS A 51 3.64 13.83 -9.21
CA LYS A 51 3.07 14.59 -8.09
C LYS A 51 4.02 15.66 -7.52
N SER A 52 5.27 15.72 -7.98
CA SER A 52 6.23 16.79 -7.65
C SER A 52 6.10 18.07 -8.50
N MET A 53 5.09 18.17 -9.38
CA MET A 53 4.84 19.40 -10.18
C MET A 53 3.67 20.26 -9.68
N TYR A 54 3.11 20.02 -8.48
CA TYR A 54 2.16 20.98 -7.90
C TYR A 54 2.89 22.14 -7.21
N LYS A 55 3.35 23.12 -8.02
CA LYS A 55 3.53 24.49 -7.53
C LYS A 55 2.14 25.07 -7.32
N GLY A 56 1.72 25.23 -6.07
CA GLY A 56 0.53 26.04 -5.76
C GLY A 56 0.72 27.46 -6.33
N PRO A 57 -0.32 28.06 -6.92
CA PRO A 57 -0.23 29.46 -7.36
C PRO A 57 0.00 30.37 -6.16
N ARG A 58 0.88 31.36 -6.35
CA ARG A 58 1.17 32.45 -5.42
C ARG A 58 -0.02 33.40 -5.30
#